data_AF-A0AAW6XLX4-F1
#
_entry.id   AF-A0AAW6XLX4-F1
#
_cell.length_a   1.000
_cell.length_b   1.000
_cell.length_c   1.000
_cell.angle_alpha   90.00
_cell.angle_beta   90.00
_cell.angle_gamma   90.00
#
_symmetry.space_group_name_H-M   'P 1'
#
loop_
_entity.id
_entity.type
_entity.pdbx_description
1 polymer ?
#
loop_
_entity_poly.entity_id
_entity_poly.type
_entity_poly.pdbx_seq_one_letter_code
_entity_poly.pdbx_strand_id
1 'polypeptide(L)'
;LAPPVGRAERQQFQRLLVWLVANVYPTFTFADYPERWASDAPEQLKKNVIEYRKSLYIWLNSQLTAEPYAFGEQLTLVDCYLCTMRTWGPGHEWF
;
A
#
# COMPACT_ATOMS: atom_id res chain seq x y z
N LEU A 1 6.86 8.05 14.32
CA LEU A 1 5.57 7.34 14.33
C LEU A 1 5.81 5.84 14.07
N ALA A 2 6.30 5.13 15.07
CA ALA A 2 6.61 3.69 14.97
C ALA A 2 6.39 3.04 16.34
N PRO A 3 6.07 1.73 16.41
CA PRO A 3 5.98 1.03 17.69
C PRO A 3 7.28 1.12 18.51
N PRO A 4 7.25 1.12 19.85
CA PRO A 4 8.42 1.25 20.72
C PRO A 4 9.49 0.17 20.48
N VAL A 5 10.75 0.46 20.79
CA VAL A 5 11.85 -0.52 20.72
C VAL A 5 11.55 -1.67 21.68
N GLY A 6 11.84 -2.92 21.28
CA GLY A 6 11.62 -4.11 22.09
C GLY A 6 10.19 -4.68 22.02
N ARG A 7 9.28 -4.01 21.31
CA ARG A 7 7.93 -4.53 21.00
C ARG A 7 7.96 -5.43 19.76
N ALA A 8 7.25 -6.54 19.80
CA ALA A 8 7.17 -7.49 18.68
C ALA A 8 6.57 -6.83 17.41
N GLU A 9 5.59 -5.95 17.63
CA GLU A 9 4.90 -5.16 16.61
C GLU A 9 5.86 -4.27 15.82
N ARG A 10 7.00 -3.87 16.43
CA ARG A 10 7.99 -3.03 15.73
C ARG A 10 8.65 -3.77 14.57
N GLN A 11 8.90 -5.07 14.71
CA GLN A 11 9.49 -5.87 13.64
C GLN A 11 8.52 -6.00 12.46
N GLN A 12 7.26 -6.29 12.76
CA GLN A 12 6.19 -6.36 11.75
C GLN A 12 5.97 -5.01 11.07
N PHE A 13 5.95 -3.92 11.85
CA PHE A 13 5.87 -2.56 11.32
C PHE A 13 6.99 -2.25 10.34
N GLN A 14 8.25 -2.51 10.70
CA GLN A 14 9.38 -2.24 9.82
C GLN A 14 9.31 -3.07 8.54
N ARG A 15 8.97 -4.36 8.66
CA ARG A 15 8.78 -5.26 7.51
C ARG A 15 7.68 -4.75 6.58
N LEU A 16 6.52 -4.40 7.12
CA LEU A 16 5.37 -3.96 6.32
C LEU A 16 5.59 -2.56 5.73
N LEU A 17 6.28 -1.66 6.42
CA LEU A 17 6.64 -0.35 5.88
C LEU A 17 7.56 -0.48 4.66
N VAL A 18 8.61 -1.30 4.76
CA VAL A 18 9.51 -1.57 3.63
C VAL A 18 8.76 -2.28 2.51
N TRP A 19 7.95 -3.29 2.85
CA TRP A 19 7.14 -4.01 1.88
C TRP A 19 6.18 -3.09 1.13
N LEU A 20 5.50 -2.17 1.82
CA LEU A 20 4.55 -1.21 1.23
C LEU A 20 5.26 -0.32 0.19
N VAL A 21 6.43 0.23 0.55
CA VAL A 21 7.23 1.09 -0.33
C VAL A 21 7.80 0.28 -1.51
N ALA A 22 8.16 -0.99 -1.31
CA ALA A 22 8.75 -1.82 -2.35
C ALA A 22 7.74 -2.51 -3.28
N ASN A 23 6.50 -2.72 -2.83
CA ASN A 23 5.50 -3.53 -3.57
C ASN A 23 4.29 -2.71 -3.98
N VAL A 24 3.75 -1.85 -3.10
CA VAL A 24 2.56 -1.06 -3.41
C VAL A 24 2.95 0.23 -4.14
N TYR A 25 3.88 1.01 -3.59
CA TYR A 25 4.25 2.30 -4.18
C TYR A 25 4.66 2.23 -5.67
N PRO A 26 5.46 1.25 -6.13
CA PRO A 26 5.88 1.20 -7.54
C PRO A 26 4.72 0.94 -8.50
N THR A 27 3.62 0.35 -8.02
CA THR A 27 2.45 0.16 -8.89
C THR A 27 1.87 1.49 -9.37
N PHE A 28 2.03 2.59 -8.64
CA PHE A 28 1.62 3.93 -9.10
C PHE A 28 2.47 4.36 -10.30
N THR A 29 3.79 4.16 -10.23
CA THR A 29 4.72 4.46 -11.34
C THR A 29 4.30 3.80 -12.66
N PHE A 30 3.81 2.56 -12.61
CA PHE A 30 3.38 1.83 -13.82
C PHE A 30 1.96 2.19 -14.27
N ALA A 31 1.05 2.52 -13.35
CA ALA A 31 -0.35 2.80 -13.69
C ALA A 31 -0.63 4.27 -14.06
N ASP A 32 0.19 5.21 -13.58
CA ASP A 32 -0.02 6.64 -13.81
C ASP A 32 0.47 7.08 -15.19
N TYR A 33 1.53 6.43 -15.69
CA TYR A 33 2.11 6.66 -17.03
C TYR A 33 2.40 5.33 -17.75
N PRO A 34 1.39 4.49 -17.99
CA PRO A 34 1.57 3.15 -18.55
C PRO A 34 2.19 3.15 -19.96
N GLU A 35 2.00 4.22 -20.72
CA GLU A 35 2.56 4.41 -22.06
C GLU A 35 4.10 4.42 -22.09
N ARG A 36 4.75 4.73 -20.96
CA ARG A 36 6.21 4.67 -20.83
C ARG A 36 6.76 3.24 -20.78
N TRP A 37 5.90 2.28 -20.47
CA TRP A 37 6.28 0.89 -20.20
C TRP A 37 5.69 -0.09 -21.22
N ALA A 38 4.50 0.21 -21.75
CA ALA A 38 3.83 -0.58 -22.76
C ALA A 38 3.12 0.36 -23.75
N SER A 39 3.88 0.93 -24.70
CA SER A 39 3.35 1.86 -25.72
C SER A 39 2.18 1.29 -26.51
N ASP A 40 2.19 -0.02 -26.76
CA ASP A 40 1.24 -0.68 -27.64
C ASP A 40 -0.03 -1.16 -26.91
N ALA A 41 0.00 -1.21 -25.58
CA ALA A 41 -1.12 -1.66 -24.75
C ALA A 41 -1.20 -0.97 -23.36
N PRO A 42 -1.18 0.37 -23.29
CA PRO A 42 -1.08 1.09 -22.02
C PRO A 42 -2.29 0.87 -21.11
N GLU A 43 -3.51 0.86 -21.66
CA GLU A 43 -4.74 0.67 -20.88
C GLU A 43 -4.82 -0.73 -20.25
N GLN A 44 -4.35 -1.75 -20.97
CA GLN A 44 -4.30 -3.11 -20.46
C GLN A 44 -3.29 -3.23 -19.31
N LEU A 45 -2.11 -2.60 -19.45
CA LEU A 45 -1.12 -2.54 -18.37
C LEU A 45 -1.70 -1.85 -17.13
N LYS A 46 -2.28 -0.66 -17.31
CA LYS A 46 -2.90 0.11 -16.21
C LYS A 46 -3.95 -0.71 -15.47
N LYS A 47 -4.88 -1.35 -16.19
CA LYS A 47 -5.90 -2.22 -15.61
C LYS A 47 -5.27 -3.34 -14.78
N ASN A 48 -4.31 -4.07 -15.35
CA ASN A 48 -3.67 -5.20 -14.67
C ASN A 48 -2.90 -4.76 -13.41
N VAL A 49 -2.18 -3.63 -13.49
CA VAL A 49 -1.43 -3.07 -12.35
C VAL A 49 -2.37 -2.61 -11.24
N ILE A 50 -3.51 -1.99 -11.57
CA ILE A 50 -4.50 -1.58 -10.57
C ILE A 50 -5.11 -2.81 -9.89
N GLU A 51 -5.50 -3.85 -10.64
CA GLU A 51 -6.02 -5.09 -10.04
C GLU A 51 -4.98 -5.79 -9.17
N TYR A 52 -3.72 -5.82 -9.60
CA TYR A 52 -2.62 -6.31 -8.78
C TYR A 52 -2.45 -5.48 -7.50
N ARG A 53 -2.48 -4.14 -7.58
CA ARG A 53 -2.43 -3.24 -6.42
C ARG A 53 -3.55 -3.50 -5.42
N LYS A 54 -4.78 -3.73 -5.90
CA LYS A 54 -5.92 -4.11 -5.03
C LYS A 54 -5.62 -5.40 -4.26
N SER A 55 -5.04 -6.41 -4.93
CA SER A 55 -4.64 -7.66 -4.27
C SER A 55 -3.57 -7.43 -3.19
N LEU A 56 -2.63 -6.51 -3.41
CA LEU A 56 -1.62 -6.13 -2.42
C LEU A 56 -2.23 -5.46 -1.19
N TYR A 57 -3.20 -4.57 -1.35
CA TYR A 57 -3.90 -3.94 -0.23
C TYR A 57 -4.73 -4.95 0.57
N ILE A 58 -5.42 -5.88 -0.10
CA ILE A 58 -6.14 -6.97 0.57
C ILE A 58 -5.16 -7.84 1.37
N TRP A 59 -4.00 -8.18 0.79
CA TRP A 59 -2.96 -8.91 1.50
C TRP A 59 -2.45 -8.10 2.69
N LEU A 60 -2.14 -6.81 2.52
CA LEU A 60 -1.69 -5.95 3.62
C LEU A 60 -2.70 -5.95 4.76
N ASN A 61 -3.99 -5.80 4.47
CA ASN A 61 -5.05 -5.85 5.47
C ASN A 61 -5.03 -7.15 6.29
N SER A 62 -4.76 -8.29 5.64
CA SER A 62 -4.61 -9.58 6.35
C SER A 62 -3.41 -9.65 7.30
N GLN A 63 -2.44 -8.75 7.15
CA GLN A 63 -1.25 -8.67 8.00
C GLN A 63 -1.39 -7.67 9.16
N LEU A 64 -2.50 -6.92 9.24
CA LEU A 64 -2.68 -5.86 10.24
C LEU A 64 -3.58 -6.34 11.39
N THR A 65 -3.35 -5.79 12.57
CA THR A 65 -4.25 -5.91 13.72
C THR A 65 -4.88 -4.54 13.93
N ALA A 66 -5.82 -4.19 13.04
CA ALA A 66 -6.28 -2.82 12.89
C ALA A 66 -7.42 -2.47 13.88
N GLU A 67 -7.12 -1.70 14.93
CA GLU A 67 -8.11 -1.06 15.82
C GLU A 67 -7.47 -0.02 16.78
N PRO A 68 -7.70 1.30 16.65
CA PRO A 68 -8.29 2.02 15.52
C PRO A 68 -7.27 2.33 14.40
N TYR A 69 -5.98 2.07 14.61
CA TYR A 69 -4.90 2.28 13.63
C TYR A 69 -4.35 0.94 13.14
N ALA A 70 -3.55 0.94 12.08
CA ALA A 70 -3.02 -0.25 11.40
C ALA A 70 -2.31 -1.25 12.33
N PHE A 71 -1.71 -0.76 13.44
CA PHE A 71 -1.02 -1.56 14.45
C PHE A 71 -1.69 -1.49 15.83
N GLY A 72 -3.02 -1.45 15.86
CA GLY A 72 -3.81 -1.36 17.08
C GLY A 72 -3.95 0.09 17.56
N GLU A 73 -3.72 0.31 18.86
CA GLU A 73 -4.00 1.59 19.52
C GLU A 73 -3.04 2.74 19.11
N GLN A 74 -1.91 2.41 18.47
CA GLN A 74 -0.88 3.39 18.15
C GLN A 74 -0.89 3.78 16.68
N LEU A 75 -0.98 5.09 16.40
CA LEU A 75 -0.74 5.65 15.07
C LEU A 75 0.73 5.49 14.65
N THR A 76 0.93 4.96 13.45
CA THR A 76 2.24 4.69 12.85
C THR A 76 2.41 5.39 11.50
N LEU A 77 3.63 5.33 10.93
CA LEU A 77 3.85 5.81 9.56
C LEU A 77 3.05 5.04 8.50
N VAL A 78 2.65 3.79 8.76
CA VAL A 78 1.81 3.02 7.82
C VAL A 78 0.45 3.70 7.68
N ASP A 79 -0.13 4.22 8.77
CA ASP A 79 -1.39 4.96 8.74
C ASP A 79 -1.28 6.23 7.89
N CYS A 80 -0.17 6.97 8.00
CA CYS A 80 0.08 8.16 7.19
C CYS A 80 0.15 7.83 5.69
N TYR A 81 0.83 6.73 5.34
CA TYR A 81 0.89 6.24 3.97
C TYR A 81 -0.50 5.85 3.45
N LEU A 82 -1.26 5.04 4.21
CA LEU A 82 -2.60 4.60 3.82
C LEU A 82 -3.56 5.79 3.65
N CYS A 83 -3.48 6.79 4.53
CA CYS A 83 -4.29 8.01 4.44
C CYS A 83 -4.03 8.80 3.15
N THR A 84 -2.80 8.78 2.66
CA THR A 84 -2.44 9.41 1.38
C THR A 84 -2.83 8.52 0.20
N MET A 85 -2.43 7.25 0.22
CA MET A 85 -2.59 6.32 -0.89
C MET A 85 -4.06 6.00 -1.20
N ARG A 86 -4.97 6.07 -0.22
CA ARG A 86 -6.43 5.94 -0.46
C ARG A 86 -7.01 6.99 -1.39
N THR A 87 -6.32 8.14 -1.52
CA THR A 87 -6.71 9.23 -2.42
C THR A 87 -6.22 9.01 -3.86
N TRP A 88 -5.29 8.08 -4.04
CA TRP A 88 -4.76 7.69 -5.35
C TRP A 88 -5.50 6.45 -5.85
N GLY A 89 -5.35 6.11 -7.14
CA GLY A 89 -6.01 4.93 -7.71
C GLY A 89 -5.78 3.66 -6.85
N PRO A 90 -6.78 2.80 -6.61
CA PRO A 90 -8.14 2.81 -7.17
C PRO A 90 -9.10 3.86 -6.58
N GLY A 91 -8.67 4.63 -5.58
CA GLY A 91 -9.42 5.75 -5.00
C GLY A 91 -10.41 5.34 -3.92
N HIS A 92 -11.09 6.35 -3.36
CA HIS A 92 -11.99 6.22 -2.20
C HIS A 92 -13.14 5.23 -2.38
N GLU A 93 -13.65 5.03 -3.60
CA GLU A 93 -14.78 4.12 -3.83
C GLU A 93 -14.43 2.65 -3.60
N TRP A 94 -13.15 2.31 -3.61
CA TRP A 94 -12.68 0.94 -3.42
C TRP A 94 -12.18 0.64 -2.00
N PHE A 95 -11.67 1.65 -1.29
CA PHE A 95 -11.10 1.52 0.07
C PHE A 95 -12.18 1.53 1.15
#